data_AF-A0A534QV83-F1
#
_entry.id   AF-A0A534QV83-F1
#
_cell.length_a   1.000
_cell.length_b   1.000
_cell.length_c   1.000
_cell.angle_alpha   90.00
_cell.angle_beta   90.00
_cell.angle_gamma   90.00
#
_symmetry.space_group_name_H-M   'P 1'
#
loop_
_entity.id
_entity.type
_entity.pdbx_description
1 polymer ?
#
loop_
_entity_poly.entity_id
_entity_poly.type
_entity_poly.pdbx_seq_one_letter_code
_entity_poly.pdbx_strand_id
1 'polypeptide(L)'
;MTGVVTADVYVNKSQPNRNFVTSPILAVDANPLKYTFLKIRVSGVNGGQVARARLLLTVSAGEPSAEESIWGGSLHLANCD
;
A
#
# COMPACT_ATOMS: atom_id res chain seq x y z
N MET A 1 4.87 0.50 21.21
CA MET A 1 5.11 0.11 19.80
C MET A 1 4.15 0.89 18.93
N THR A 2 4.65 1.61 17.92
CA THR A 2 3.82 2.33 16.94
C THR A 2 4.21 1.96 15.52
N GLY A 3 3.25 2.02 14.61
CA GLY A 3 3.45 1.85 13.18
C GLY A 3 2.98 3.10 12.45
N VAL A 4 3.83 3.69 11.62
CA VAL A 4 3.52 4.91 10.86
C VAL A 4 3.76 4.63 9.39
N VAL A 5 2.77 4.92 8.53
CA VAL A 5 2.98 4.94 7.07
C VAL A 5 3.81 6.17 6.73
N THR A 6 4.95 5.97 6.08
CA THR A 6 5.95 7.03 5.82
C THR A 6 6.10 7.38 4.35
N ALA A 7 5.65 6.49 3.47
CA ALA A 7 5.57 6.71 2.05
C ALA A 7 4.58 5.70 1.45
N ASP A 8 3.94 6.11 0.37
CA ASP A 8 3.11 5.30 -0.49
C ASP A 8 3.41 5.61 -1.96
N VAL A 9 3.23 4.62 -2.80
CA VAL A 9 3.33 4.76 -4.26
C VAL A 9 2.56 3.63 -4.91
N TYR A 10 2.00 3.86 -6.09
CA TYR A 10 1.67 2.76 -6.99
C TYR A 10 2.41 2.88 -8.32
N VAL A 11 2.60 1.71 -8.95
CA VAL A 11 3.17 1.56 -10.28
C VAL A 11 2.13 0.95 -11.19
N ASN A 12 2.14 1.34 -12.47
CA ASN A 12 1.26 0.81 -13.48
C ASN A 12 2.11 0.23 -14.62
N LYS A 13 1.92 -1.05 -14.95
CA LYS A 13 2.66 -1.72 -16.02
C LYS A 13 2.52 -1.01 -17.38
N SER A 14 1.41 -0.34 -17.64
CA SER A 14 1.21 0.45 -18.87
C SER A 14 2.02 1.75 -18.88
N GLN A 15 2.57 2.18 -17.75
CA GLN A 15 3.36 3.41 -17.59
C GLN A 15 4.61 3.13 -16.73
N PRO A 16 5.55 2.28 -17.20
CA PRO A 16 6.62 1.72 -16.36
C PRO A 16 7.63 2.77 -15.83
N ASN A 17 7.71 3.93 -16.47
CA ASN A 17 8.60 5.03 -16.07
C ASN A 17 7.90 6.07 -15.16
N ARG A 18 6.68 5.78 -14.69
CA ARG A 18 5.89 6.71 -13.87
C ARG A 18 5.48 6.09 -12.54
N ASN A 19 5.83 6.80 -11.48
CA ASN A 19 5.33 6.58 -10.13
C ASN A 19 4.25 7.61 -9.81
N PHE A 20 3.20 7.19 -9.13
CA PHE A 20 2.01 8.01 -8.87
C PHE A 20 1.95 8.49 -7.41
N VAL A 21 3.09 8.95 -6.88
CA VAL A 21 3.34 9.27 -5.46
C VAL A 21 2.40 10.33 -4.87
N THR A 22 1.82 11.21 -5.70
CA THR A 22 0.88 12.25 -5.25
C THR A 22 -0.58 11.81 -5.31
N SER A 23 -0.84 10.57 -5.70
CA SER A 23 -2.20 10.07 -5.89
C SER A 23 -2.80 9.68 -4.55
N PRO A 24 -4.02 10.14 -4.20
CA PRO A 24 -4.65 9.80 -2.93
C PRO A 24 -5.25 8.37 -2.92
N ILE A 25 -5.02 7.56 -3.96
CA ILE A 25 -5.64 6.25 -4.15
C ILE A 25 -4.61 5.12 -4.03
N LEU A 26 -5.00 4.02 -3.39
CA LEU A 26 -4.28 2.76 -3.43
C LEU A 26 -4.86 1.91 -4.56
N ALA A 27 -4.16 1.85 -5.69
CA ALA A 27 -4.62 1.13 -6.87
C ALA A 27 -3.98 -0.27 -6.97
N VAL A 28 -4.83 -1.29 -7.05
CA VAL A 28 -4.43 -2.69 -7.28
C VAL A 28 -5.33 -3.26 -8.36
N ASP A 29 -4.73 -3.73 -9.45
CA ASP A 29 -5.45 -4.25 -10.61
C ASP A 29 -4.58 -5.29 -11.31
N ALA A 30 -5.19 -6.29 -11.95
CA ALA A 30 -4.50 -7.29 -12.74
C ALA A 30 -4.39 -6.90 -14.22
N ASN A 31 -5.24 -5.98 -14.71
CA ASN A 31 -5.28 -5.59 -16.12
C ASN A 31 -5.68 -4.11 -16.36
N PRO A 32 -4.72 -3.21 -16.63
CA PRO A 32 -3.28 -3.47 -16.61
C PRO A 32 -2.80 -3.73 -15.19
N LEU A 33 -1.69 -4.46 -15.06
CA LEU A 33 -1.13 -4.79 -13.76
C LEU A 33 -0.71 -3.52 -13.01
N LYS A 34 -1.33 -3.29 -11.84
CA LYS A 34 -1.01 -2.20 -10.91
C LYS A 34 -0.64 -2.77 -9.54
N TYR A 35 0.42 -2.22 -8.94
CA TYR A 35 0.82 -2.55 -7.58
C TYR A 35 0.93 -1.29 -6.75
N THR A 36 0.41 -1.35 -5.52
CA THR A 36 0.62 -0.33 -4.48
C THR A 36 1.67 -0.82 -3.48
N PHE A 37 2.58 0.07 -3.09
CA PHE A 37 3.60 -0.15 -2.07
C PHE A 37 3.38 0.82 -0.92
N LEU A 38 3.45 0.32 0.31
CA LEU A 38 3.37 1.11 1.55
C LEU A 38 4.64 0.88 2.36
N LYS A 39 5.34 1.96 2.73
CA LYS A 39 6.50 1.90 3.64
C LYS A 39 6.07 2.23 5.06
N ILE A 40 6.07 1.22 5.93
CA ILE A 40 5.66 1.35 7.33
C ILE A 40 6.90 1.35 8.23
N ARG A 41 7.11 2.45 8.97
CA ARG A 41 8.12 2.49 10.04
C ARG A 41 7.51 1.96 11.33
N VAL A 42 8.11 0.92 11.89
CA VAL A 42 7.75 0.36 13.19
C VAL A 42 8.76 0.83 14.24
N SER A 43 8.30 1.34 15.38
CA SER A 43 9.15 1.80 16.48
C SER A 43 8.66 1.31 17.84
N GLY A 44 9.53 1.43 18.85
CA GLY A 44 9.23 0.98 20.22
C GLY A 44 9.23 -0.54 20.37
N VAL A 45 10.09 -1.24 19.61
CA VAL A 45 10.34 -2.69 19.71
C VAL A 45 11.61 -3.03 20.51
N ASN A 46 12.45 -2.03 20.83
CA ASN A 46 13.65 -2.14 21.67
C ASN A 46 14.57 -3.34 21.30
N GLY A 47 14.78 -3.57 19.99
CA GLY A 47 15.58 -4.68 19.49
C GLY A 47 14.88 -6.05 19.49
N GLY A 48 13.67 -6.14 20.03
CA GLY A 48 12.83 -7.33 19.96
C GLY A 48 12.32 -7.59 18.54
N GLN A 49 12.24 -8.87 18.18
CA GLN A 49 11.66 -9.30 16.90
C GLN A 49 10.16 -9.01 16.85
N VAL A 50 9.71 -8.40 15.75
CA VAL A 50 8.26 -8.25 15.48
C VAL A 50 7.69 -9.60 15.06
N ALA A 51 7.05 -10.32 15.98
CA ALA A 51 6.43 -11.61 15.69
C ALA A 51 5.14 -11.48 14.84
N ARG A 52 4.39 -10.39 15.02
CA ARG A 52 3.13 -10.11 14.31
C ARG A 52 2.96 -8.61 14.10
N ALA A 53 2.49 -8.22 12.92
CA ALA A 53 2.01 -6.88 12.61
C ALA A 53 0.63 -6.99 11.94
N ARG A 54 -0.29 -6.09 12.26
CA ARG A 54 -1.62 -6.01 11.65
C ARG A 54 -1.76 -4.65 10.99
N LEU A 55 -2.04 -4.65 9.70
CA LEU A 55 -2.42 -3.45 8.96
C LEU A 55 -3.95 -3.43 8.83
N LEU A 56 -4.56 -2.35 9.31
CA LEU A 56 -5.99 -2.09 9.10
C LEU A 56 -6.11 -1.12 7.92
N LEU A 57 -6.89 -1.50 6.91
CA LEU A 57 -7.24 -0.65 5.77
C LEU A 57 -8.73 -0.35 5.84
N THR A 58 -9.08 0.92 5.69
CA THR A 58 -10.46 1.38 5.64
C THR A 58 -10.74 2.01 4.28
N VAL A 59 -11.85 1.65 3.67
CA VAL A 59 -12.30 2.27 2.43
C VAL A 59 -13.09 3.53 2.78
N SER A 60 -12.68 4.68 2.25
CA SER A 60 -13.48 5.90 2.34
C SER A 60 -14.62 5.84 1.33
N ALA A 61 -15.86 5.89 1.81
CA ALA A 61 -17.04 5.97 0.95
C ALA A 61 -17.16 7.40 0.39
N GLY A 62 -17.51 7.53 -0.90
CA GLY A 62 -17.92 8.81 -1.51
C GLY A 62 -16.86 9.61 -2.26
N GLU A 63 -15.68 9.05 -2.53
CA GLU A 63 -14.69 9.70 -3.39
C GLU A 63 -14.93 9.36 -4.87
N PRO A 64 -15.09 10.33 -5.78
CA PRO A 64 -15.36 10.08 -7.20
C PRO A 64 -14.18 9.40 -7.94
N SER A 65 -13.02 9.30 -7.29
CA SER A 65 -11.83 8.61 -7.75
C SER A 65 -11.54 7.32 -6.97
N ALA A 66 -12.48 6.84 -6.14
CA ALA A 66 -12.31 5.58 -5.44
C ALA A 66 -12.28 4.41 -6.42
N GLU A 67 -11.37 3.47 -6.17
CA GLU A 67 -11.29 2.24 -6.95
C GLU A 67 -12.39 1.28 -6.47
N GLU A 68 -13.46 1.14 -7.26
CA GLU A 68 -14.67 0.38 -6.90
C GLU A 68 -14.54 -1.14 -7.14
N SER A 69 -13.42 -1.73 -6.73
CA SER A 69 -13.22 -3.17 -6.88
C SER A 69 -14.05 -3.96 -5.86
N ILE A 70 -14.92 -4.84 -6.35
CA ILE A 70 -15.66 -5.80 -5.50
C ILE A 70 -14.79 -6.97 -5.01
N TRP A 71 -13.58 -7.12 -5.54
CA TRP A 71 -12.72 -8.28 -5.31
C TRP A 71 -11.65 -8.08 -4.23
N GLY A 72 -11.53 -6.86 -3.67
CA GLY A 72 -10.49 -6.53 -2.69
C GLY A 72 -9.08 -6.69 -3.23
N GLY A 73 -8.12 -7.02 -2.36
CA GLY A 73 -6.71 -7.20 -2.73
C GLY A 73 -5.95 -8.10 -1.77
N SER A 74 -4.76 -8.53 -2.17
CA SER A 74 -3.84 -9.32 -1.34
C SER A 74 -2.64 -8.48 -0.92
N LEU A 75 -2.24 -8.59 0.34
CA LEU A 75 -1.02 -7.96 0.85
C LEU A 75 0.11 -8.98 0.85
N HIS A 76 1.23 -8.58 0.24
CA HIS A 76 2.46 -9.35 0.25
C HIS A 76 3.56 -8.50 0.88
N LEU A 77 4.51 -9.14 1.57
CA LEU A 77 5.73 -8.47 1.99
C LEU A 77 6.51 -8.10 0.73
N ALA A 78 6.73 -6.80 0.53
CA ALA A 78 7.69 -6.31 -0.44
C ALA A 78 9.03 -6.16 0.29
N ASN A 79 9.98 -7.05 -0.03
CA ASN A 79 11.35 -6.85 0.42
C ASN A 79 11.91 -5.66 -0.38
N CYS A 80 12.25 -4.58 0.33
CA CYS A 80 13.12 -3.56 -0.23
C CYS A 80 14.54 -3.97 0.15
N ASP A 81 15.36 -4.30 -0.86
CA ASP A 81 16.81 -4.39 -0.67
C ASP A 81 17.39 -3.05 -0.19
#